data_AF-A0A0N4VM86-F1
#
_entry.id   AF-A0A0N4VM86-F1
#
_cell.length_a   1.000
_cell.length_b   1.000
_cell.length_c   1.000
_cell.angle_alpha   90.00
_cell.angle_beta   90.00
_cell.angle_gamma   90.00
#
_symmetry.space_group_name_H-M   'P 1'
#
loop_
_entity.id
_entity.type
_entity.pdbx_description
1 polymer ?
#
loop_
_entity_poly.entity_id
_entity_poly.type
_entity_poly.pdbx_seq_one_letter_code
_entity_poly.pdbx_strand_id
1 'polypeptide(L)'
;MVAVNIYLRSISKIDDVNMEYSAQFTFREEWHDERLSFQKLQNATSEVTLYILHDINISVIVPNFVILTVSETPDSSQQIWMPDTFFQNEKEARRHLIDKPNVLIRIHADGRILYSVRLSLVLSCPMSLEYYPLDFQQCYIDLASYAYTTTDIVYDWKAEMPIQIKDGLNRSLPSFQLEEVKTNYCTSHTATGLF
;
A
#
# COMPACT_ATOMS: atom_id res chain seq x y z
N MET A 1 10.38 -7.17 6.78
CA MET A 1 8.93 -7.46 6.74
C MET A 1 8.20 -6.18 6.35
N VAL A 2 7.21 -6.29 5.47
CA VAL A 2 6.37 -5.18 5.02
C VAL A 2 4.91 -5.57 5.25
N ALA A 3 4.22 -4.83 6.10
CA ALA A 3 2.81 -5.07 6.40
C ALA A 3 1.91 -4.37 5.37
N VAL A 4 1.03 -5.13 4.73
CA VAL A 4 0.18 -4.70 3.63
C VAL A 4 -1.26 -4.52 4.09
N ASN A 5 -1.89 -3.49 3.56
CA ASN A 5 -3.31 -3.23 3.75
C ASN A 5 -3.96 -2.63 2.50
N ILE A 6 -5.17 -3.08 2.19
CA ILE A 6 -5.93 -2.62 1.02
C ILE A 6 -7.28 -2.06 1.45
N TYR A 7 -7.62 -0.87 0.97
CA TYR A 7 -8.97 -0.33 1.01
C TYR A 7 -9.57 -0.34 -0.39
N LEU A 8 -10.44 -1.31 -0.67
CA LEU A 8 -11.08 -1.53 -1.95
C LEU A 8 -12.21 -0.50 -2.16
N ARG A 9 -12.08 0.32 -3.21
CA ARG A 9 -12.99 1.45 -3.48
C ARG A 9 -14.06 1.11 -4.50
N SER A 10 -13.69 0.38 -5.55
CA SER A 10 -14.60 -0.08 -6.59
C SER A 10 -14.00 -1.25 -7.35
N ILE A 11 -14.86 -2.15 -7.79
CA ILE A 11 -14.60 -3.10 -8.87
C ILE A 11 -15.50 -2.68 -10.03
N SER A 12 -15.00 -2.71 -11.25
CA SER A 12 -15.76 -2.36 -12.46
C SER A 12 -15.18 -3.05 -13.68
N LYS A 13 -15.85 -2.92 -14.83
CA LYS A 13 -15.39 -3.43 -16.13
C LYS A 13 -14.86 -4.87 -16.05
N ILE A 14 -15.69 -5.78 -15.51
CA ILE A 14 -15.40 -7.21 -15.56
C ILE A 14 -15.63 -7.63 -17.02
N ASP A 15 -14.57 -8.04 -17.69
CA ASP A 15 -14.52 -8.36 -19.11
C ASP A 15 -14.17 -9.83 -19.29
N ASP A 16 -15.17 -10.62 -19.68
CA ASP A 16 -15.11 -12.06 -19.89
C ASP A 16 -14.41 -12.43 -21.21
N VAL A 17 -14.32 -11.50 -22.16
CA VAL A 17 -13.59 -11.69 -23.42
C VAL A 17 -12.09 -11.51 -23.21
N ASN A 18 -11.71 -10.43 -22.53
CA ASN A 18 -10.31 -10.11 -22.23
C ASN A 18 -9.78 -10.80 -20.97
N MET A 19 -10.64 -11.49 -20.22
CA MET A 19 -10.28 -12.18 -18.97
C MET A 19 -9.62 -11.22 -17.98
N GLU A 20 -10.31 -10.13 -17.67
CA GLU A 20 -9.81 -9.06 -16.80
C GLU A 20 -10.91 -8.32 -16.04
N TYR A 21 -10.48 -7.55 -15.04
CA TYR A 21 -11.35 -6.64 -14.32
C TYR A 21 -10.60 -5.38 -13.90
N SER A 22 -11.33 -4.27 -13.77
CA SER A 22 -10.79 -3.02 -13.23
C SER A 22 -11.04 -2.91 -11.73
N ALA A 23 -10.00 -2.63 -10.97
CA ALA A 23 -10.08 -2.37 -9.54
C ALA A 23 -9.49 -1.01 -9.19
N GLN A 24 -10.16 -0.26 -8.32
CA GLN A 24 -9.59 0.91 -7.69
C GLN A 24 -9.50 0.69 -6.19
N PHE A 25 -8.34 0.98 -5.62
CA PHE A 25 -8.12 0.83 -4.19
C PHE A 25 -7.09 1.83 -3.65
N THR A 26 -7.08 1.98 -2.33
CA THR A 26 -5.95 2.57 -1.62
C THR A 26 -5.07 1.43 -1.14
N PHE A 27 -3.84 1.40 -1.63
CA PHE A 27 -2.80 0.45 -1.26
C PHE A 27 -1.93 1.06 -0.16
N ARG A 28 -1.67 0.30 0.90
CA ARG A 28 -0.86 0.77 2.03
C ARG A 28 0.18 -0.27 2.39
N GLU A 29 1.35 0.24 2.71
CA GLU A 29 2.47 -0.55 3.19
C GLU A 29 3.03 0.10 4.44
N GLU A 30 3.40 -0.73 5.40
CA GLU A 30 4.06 -0.29 6.62
C GLU A 30 5.32 -1.13 6.85
N TRP A 31 6.45 -0.46 7.01
CA TRP A 31 7.72 -1.11 7.36
C TRP A 31 8.48 -0.26 8.38
N HIS A 32 9.56 -0.82 8.91
CA HIS A 32 10.40 -0.14 9.88
C HIS A 32 11.77 0.14 9.25
N ASP A 33 12.25 1.38 9.38
CA ASP A 33 13.59 1.80 8.97
C ASP A 33 14.24 2.62 10.08
N GLU A 34 15.16 2.00 10.82
CA GLU A 34 15.85 2.62 11.96
C GLU A 34 16.64 3.87 11.56
N ARG A 35 17.07 3.98 10.28
CA ARG A 35 17.84 5.13 9.78
C ARG A 35 17.02 6.41 9.80
N LEU A 36 15.69 6.30 9.78
CA LEU A 36 14.76 7.43 9.81
C LEU A 36 14.13 7.64 11.20
N SER A 37 14.57 6.90 12.23
CA SER A 37 14.12 7.10 13.60
C SER A 37 14.66 8.41 14.18
N PHE A 38 13.77 9.21 14.77
CA PHE A 38 14.11 10.47 15.44
C PHE A 38 13.58 10.51 16.88
N GLN A 39 13.22 9.35 17.44
CA GLN A 39 12.74 9.19 18.82
C GLN A 39 13.74 9.74 19.85
N LYS A 40 15.05 9.66 19.58
CA LYS A 40 16.08 10.25 20.45
C LYS A 40 15.93 11.76 20.61
N LEU A 41 15.54 12.48 19.56
CA LEU A 41 15.27 13.92 19.61
C LEU A 41 13.99 14.21 20.42
N GLN A 42 12.97 13.36 20.30
CA GLN A 42 11.74 13.46 21.09
C GLN A 42 11.99 13.27 22.59
N ASN A 43 12.82 12.29 22.95
CA ASN A 43 13.21 12.06 24.33
C ASN A 43 14.09 13.21 24.87
N ALA A 44 15.07 13.67 24.08
CA ALA A 44 15.95 14.77 24.47
C ALA A 44 15.20 16.10 24.66
N THR A 45 14.20 16.42 23.84
CA THR A 45 13.39 17.64 24.03
C THR A 45 12.47 17.57 25.24
N SER A 46 12.01 16.37 25.59
CA SER A 46 11.32 16.13 26.87
C SER A 46 12.24 16.37 28.06
N GLU A 47 13.56 16.14 27.92
CA GLU A 47 14.57 16.41 28.94
C GLU A 47 15.07 17.87 28.94
N VAL A 48 15.23 18.53 27.79
CA VAL A 48 15.80 19.90 27.68
C VAL A 48 14.87 20.99 28.22
N THR A 49 13.58 20.72 28.42
CA THR A 49 12.69 21.59 29.22
C THR A 49 13.20 21.77 30.67
N LEU A 50 14.21 21.00 31.11
CA LEU A 50 14.84 21.12 32.43
C LEU A 50 16.06 22.07 32.50
N TYR A 51 16.62 22.58 31.39
CA TYR A 51 17.80 23.46 31.43
C TYR A 51 17.54 24.81 30.73
N ILE A 52 17.19 25.78 31.57
CA ILE A 52 17.00 27.20 31.27
C ILE A 52 18.31 27.80 30.73
N LEU A 53 18.31 28.27 29.49
CA LEU A 53 19.28 29.25 29.00
C LEU A 53 18.55 30.59 28.83
N HIS A 54 18.88 31.55 29.69
CA HIS A 54 18.57 32.98 29.64
C HIS A 54 17.33 33.41 28.79
N ASP A 55 16.20 33.55 29.48
CA ASP A 55 15.04 34.41 29.15
C ASP A 55 14.31 34.25 27.81
N ILE A 56 14.53 33.16 27.06
CA ILE A 56 13.61 32.76 25.98
C ILE A 56 13.15 31.32 26.20
N ASN A 57 11.86 31.15 26.49
CA ASN A 57 11.23 29.85 26.67
C ASN A 57 10.92 29.23 25.28
N ILE A 58 11.94 28.71 24.58
CA ILE A 58 11.74 27.98 23.30
C ILE A 58 11.45 26.51 23.63
N SER A 59 10.16 26.15 23.68
CA SER A 59 9.75 24.74 23.69
C SER A 59 9.87 24.17 22.28
N VAL A 60 10.93 23.38 22.03
CA VAL A 60 11.07 22.63 20.78
C VAL A 60 10.19 21.39 20.87
N ILE A 61 9.01 21.44 20.28
CA ILE A 61 8.09 20.29 20.21
C ILE A 61 8.45 19.43 19.00
N VAL A 62 8.97 18.23 19.24
CA VAL A 62 9.19 17.23 18.19
C VAL A 62 7.88 16.46 17.96
N PRO A 63 7.33 16.45 16.74
CA PRO A 63 6.07 15.76 16.47
C PRO A 63 6.23 14.24 16.53
N ASN A 64 5.15 13.50 16.77
CA ASN A 64 5.16 12.02 16.75
C ASN A 64 5.40 11.44 15.35
N PHE A 65 5.16 12.23 14.30
CA PHE A 65 5.40 11.85 12.91
C PHE A 65 5.67 13.07 12.05
N VAL A 66 6.34 12.84 10.92
CA VAL A 66 6.52 13.81 9.83
C VAL A 66 5.90 13.26 8.55
N ILE A 67 5.44 14.15 7.66
CA ILE A 67 4.88 13.79 6.35
C ILE A 67 5.87 14.23 5.28
N LEU A 68 6.26 13.30 4.41
CA LEU A 68 7.03 13.63 3.22
C LEU A 68 6.08 13.96 2.06
N THR A 69 6.20 15.17 1.53
CA THR A 69 5.48 15.57 0.31
C THR A 69 6.24 15.13 -0.92
N VAL A 70 5.60 14.30 -1.75
CA VAL A 70 6.20 13.86 -3.02
C VAL A 70 5.99 14.94 -4.08
N SER A 71 7.06 15.48 -4.64
CA SER A 71 7.02 16.42 -5.77
C SER A 71 6.87 15.68 -7.10
N GLU A 72 6.27 16.33 -8.10
CA GLU A 72 6.05 15.77 -9.45
C GLU A 72 7.34 15.57 -10.27
N THR A 73 8.48 16.11 -9.83
CA THR A 73 9.76 15.96 -10.53
C THR A 73 10.38 14.57 -10.30
N PRO A 74 10.65 13.77 -11.35
CA PRO A 74 11.21 12.42 -11.24
C PRO A 74 12.55 12.38 -10.49
N ASP A 75 13.35 13.43 -10.61
CA ASP A 75 14.74 13.51 -10.14
C ASP A 75 14.89 13.76 -8.63
N SER A 76 13.79 14.04 -7.91
CA SER A 76 13.76 14.26 -6.46
C SER A 76 12.97 13.19 -5.69
N SER A 77 12.53 12.15 -6.38
CA SER A 77 11.38 11.32 -5.95
C SER A 77 11.69 10.16 -5.02
N GLN A 78 12.95 9.85 -4.74
CA GLN A 78 13.30 8.73 -3.85
C GLN A 78 14.32 9.14 -2.78
N GLN A 79 13.87 10.03 -1.87
CA GLN A 79 14.65 10.46 -0.70
C GLN A 79 14.81 9.36 0.35
N ILE A 80 13.95 8.34 0.30
CA ILE A 80 13.94 7.21 1.22
C ILE A 80 13.78 5.91 0.42
N TRP A 81 14.28 4.82 0.99
CA TRP A 81 14.03 3.50 0.43
C TRP A 81 12.55 3.13 0.56
N MET A 82 12.01 2.50 -0.48
CA MET A 82 10.61 2.06 -0.58
C MET A 82 10.62 0.61 -1.08
N PRO A 83 9.74 -0.28 -0.57
CA PRO A 83 9.54 -1.59 -1.18
C PRO A 83 9.19 -1.47 -2.67
N ASP A 84 9.73 -2.38 -3.48
CA ASP A 84 9.55 -2.43 -4.93
C ASP A 84 8.36 -3.30 -5.34
N THR A 85 7.26 -3.14 -4.60
CA THR A 85 6.05 -3.94 -4.78
C THR A 85 5.45 -3.72 -6.16
N PHE A 86 5.22 -4.82 -6.87
CA PHE A 86 4.53 -4.84 -8.15
C PHE A 86 3.36 -5.82 -8.11
N PHE A 87 2.40 -5.61 -9.00
CA PHE A 87 1.22 -6.45 -9.11
C PHE A 87 1.43 -7.46 -10.24
N GLN A 88 1.51 -8.75 -9.91
CA GLN A 88 1.98 -9.79 -10.85
C GLN A 88 1.01 -10.01 -12.01
N ASN A 89 -0.29 -9.88 -11.75
CA ASN A 89 -1.35 -10.07 -12.72
C ASN A 89 -1.88 -8.74 -13.30
N GLU A 90 -1.13 -7.65 -13.16
CA GLU A 90 -1.48 -6.35 -13.73
C GLU A 90 -1.25 -6.30 -15.24
N LYS A 91 -2.24 -5.77 -15.95
CA LYS A 91 -2.18 -5.47 -17.38
C LYS A 91 -2.06 -3.97 -17.66
N GLU A 92 -2.78 -3.15 -16.90
CA GLU A 92 -2.63 -1.69 -16.90
C GLU A 92 -2.71 -1.10 -15.49
N ALA A 93 -1.85 -0.14 -15.18
CA ALA A 93 -1.78 0.51 -13.89
C ALA A 93 -1.77 2.04 -14.04
N ARG A 94 -2.53 2.72 -13.17
CA ARG A 94 -2.45 4.17 -13.06
C ARG A 94 -2.39 4.64 -11.61
N ARG A 95 -1.54 5.64 -11.38
CA ARG A 95 -1.54 6.46 -10.17
C ARG A 95 -2.49 7.65 -10.36
N HIS A 96 -3.12 8.09 -9.28
CA HIS A 96 -3.96 9.29 -9.30
C HIS A 96 -3.15 10.53 -8.94
N LEU A 97 -3.15 11.53 -9.82
CA LEU A 97 -2.25 12.70 -9.75
C LEU A 97 -2.96 14.06 -9.69
N ILE A 98 -4.30 14.09 -9.57
CA ILE A 98 -5.09 15.33 -9.62
C ILE A 98 -5.70 15.63 -8.25
N ASP A 99 -5.59 16.86 -7.74
CA ASP A 99 -4.77 18.01 -8.23
C ASP A 99 -3.28 17.89 -7.85
N LYS A 100 -2.96 16.93 -6.99
CA LYS A 100 -1.63 16.50 -6.58
C LYS A 100 -1.54 14.98 -6.57
N PRO A 101 -0.31 14.40 -6.56
CA PRO A 101 -0.14 12.96 -6.37
C PRO A 101 -0.85 12.45 -5.11
N ASN A 102 -1.72 11.45 -5.27
CA ASN A 102 -2.47 10.83 -4.18
C ASN A 102 -1.58 9.81 -3.44
N VAL A 103 -0.50 10.32 -2.87
CA VAL A 103 0.51 9.57 -2.14
C VAL A 103 0.70 10.23 -0.78
N LEU A 104 0.73 9.41 0.26
CA LEU A 104 1.06 9.80 1.63
C LEU A 104 2.25 8.95 2.08
N ILE A 105 3.31 9.60 2.54
CA ILE A 105 4.40 8.97 3.27
C ILE A 105 4.45 9.61 4.65
N ARG A 106 4.23 8.80 5.69
CA ARG A 106 4.29 9.24 7.08
C ARG A 106 5.39 8.47 7.80
N ILE A 107 6.36 9.19 8.35
CA ILE A 107 7.47 8.61 9.13
C ILE A 107 7.18 8.91 10.60
N HIS A 108 7.02 7.87 11.40
CA HIS A 108 6.84 7.95 12.85
C HIS A 108 8.19 8.13 13.56
N ALA A 109 8.16 8.72 14.75
CA ALA A 109 9.35 8.99 15.54
C ALA A 109 10.20 7.74 15.82
N ASP A 110 9.55 6.59 15.99
CA ASP A 110 10.21 5.30 16.20
C ASP A 110 10.93 4.75 14.96
N GLY A 111 10.67 5.27 13.76
CA GLY A 111 11.21 4.77 12.50
C GLY A 111 10.23 3.91 11.70
N ARG A 112 8.98 3.71 12.16
CA ARG A 112 7.93 3.12 11.32
C ARG A 112 7.51 4.08 10.22
N ILE A 113 7.34 3.54 9.02
CA ILE A 113 6.96 4.30 7.82
C ILE A 113 5.65 3.73 7.31
N LEU A 114 4.66 4.60 7.12
CA LEU A 114 3.41 4.28 6.45
C LEU A 114 3.41 4.93 5.06
N TYR A 115 3.40 4.10 4.03
CA TYR A 115 3.11 4.48 2.67
C TYR A 115 1.63 4.21 2.35
N SER A 116 0.98 5.16 1.67
CA SER A 116 -0.40 5.01 1.22
C SER A 116 -0.57 5.68 -0.13
N VAL A 117 -1.01 4.92 -1.13
CA VAL A 117 -1.23 5.41 -2.50
C VAL A 117 -2.59 4.98 -3.02
N ARG A 118 -3.22 5.82 -3.85
CA ARG A 118 -4.41 5.43 -4.61
C ARG A 118 -4.00 4.89 -5.98
N LEU A 119 -4.43 3.68 -6.30
CA LEU A 119 -4.17 3.00 -7.57
C LEU A 119 -5.49 2.67 -8.27
N SER A 120 -5.50 2.72 -9.61
CA SER A 120 -6.44 1.89 -10.38
C SER A 120 -5.64 0.93 -11.24
N LEU A 121 -6.03 -0.34 -11.19
CA LEU A 121 -5.42 -1.41 -11.95
C LEU A 121 -6.46 -2.07 -12.85
N VAL A 122 -6.02 -2.54 -14.01
CA VAL A 122 -6.67 -3.58 -14.80
C VAL A 122 -5.89 -4.86 -14.52
N LEU A 123 -6.56 -5.87 -13.99
CA LEU A 123 -5.96 -7.10 -13.51
C LEU A 123 -6.48 -8.28 -14.33
N SER A 124 -5.59 -9.18 -14.70
CA SER A 124 -5.95 -10.44 -15.32
C SER A 124 -6.73 -11.30 -14.34
N CYS A 125 -7.86 -11.81 -14.80
CA CYS A 125 -8.68 -12.79 -14.10
C CYS A 125 -9.13 -13.85 -15.12
N PRO A 126 -8.46 -15.02 -15.17
CA PRO A 126 -8.90 -16.12 -16.02
C PRO A 126 -10.20 -16.72 -15.47
N MET A 127 -11.32 -16.36 -16.07
CA MET A 127 -12.66 -16.76 -15.64
C MET A 127 -13.01 -18.16 -16.16
N SER A 128 -13.77 -18.92 -15.36
CA SER A 128 -14.32 -20.22 -15.77
C SER A 128 -15.79 -20.06 -16.16
N LEU A 129 -16.07 -20.03 -17.47
CA LEU A 129 -17.39 -19.69 -18.02
C LEU A 129 -18.24 -20.91 -18.39
N GLU A 130 -17.92 -22.09 -17.85
CA GLU A 130 -18.62 -23.35 -18.16
C GLU A 130 -20.13 -23.29 -17.86
N TYR A 131 -20.52 -22.49 -16.86
CA TYR A 131 -21.89 -22.35 -16.39
C TYR A 131 -22.49 -20.97 -16.64
N TYR A 132 -21.92 -20.16 -17.54
CA TYR A 132 -22.41 -18.82 -17.81
C TYR A 132 -23.92 -18.79 -18.13
N PRO A 133 -24.72 -17.89 -17.54
CA PRO A 133 -24.38 -16.79 -16.61
C PRO A 133 -24.58 -17.13 -15.11
N LEU A 134 -24.60 -18.42 -14.76
CA LEU A 134 -24.85 -18.95 -13.40
C LEU A 134 -23.58 -19.48 -12.74
N ASP A 135 -22.45 -18.87 -13.09
CA ASP A 135 -21.11 -19.21 -12.68
C ASP A 135 -20.61 -18.34 -11.51
N PHE A 136 -19.50 -18.77 -10.91
CA PHE A 136 -18.79 -18.02 -9.87
C PHE A 136 -17.37 -17.76 -10.34
N GLN A 137 -16.90 -16.52 -10.15
CA GLN A 137 -15.57 -16.10 -10.58
C GLN A 137 -14.70 -15.73 -9.39
N GLN A 138 -13.52 -16.34 -9.32
CA GLN A 138 -12.51 -16.04 -8.32
C GLN A 138 -11.36 -15.29 -8.99
N CYS A 139 -11.32 -13.97 -8.76
CA CYS A 139 -10.29 -13.08 -9.28
C CYS A 139 -9.32 -12.65 -8.17
N TYR A 140 -8.05 -12.47 -8.52
CA TYR A 140 -6.98 -12.18 -7.56
C TYR A 140 -6.37 -10.79 -7.76
N ILE A 141 -5.84 -10.21 -6.68
CA ILE A 141 -4.90 -9.09 -6.73
C ILE A 141 -3.58 -9.63 -6.21
N ASP A 142 -2.69 -10.04 -7.11
CA ASP A 142 -1.42 -10.67 -6.75
C ASP A 142 -0.33 -9.60 -6.65
N LEU A 143 0.43 -9.60 -5.55
CA LEU A 143 1.53 -8.68 -5.33
C LEU A 143 2.77 -9.42 -4.86
N ALA A 144 3.94 -8.94 -5.29
CA ALA A 144 5.24 -9.47 -4.90
C ALA A 144 6.30 -8.37 -4.94
N SER A 145 7.49 -8.65 -4.40
CA SER A 145 8.68 -7.83 -4.65
C SER A 145 9.27 -8.21 -5.99
N TYR A 146 9.76 -7.22 -6.73
CA TYR A 146 10.37 -7.46 -8.05
C TYR A 146 11.82 -7.96 -7.94
N ALA A 147 12.63 -7.34 -7.07
CA ALA A 147 14.07 -7.60 -6.96
C ALA A 147 14.47 -8.30 -5.67
N TYR A 148 13.71 -8.15 -4.58
CA TYR A 148 14.05 -8.71 -3.28
C TYR A 148 13.40 -10.07 -3.07
N THR A 149 14.19 -11.03 -2.62
CA THR A 149 13.70 -12.39 -2.35
C THR A 149 13.03 -12.48 -0.98
N THR A 150 12.41 -13.62 -0.68
CA THR A 150 11.83 -13.94 0.63
C THR A 150 12.82 -13.85 1.80
N THR A 151 14.13 -13.87 1.55
CA THR A 151 15.14 -13.64 2.61
C THR A 151 15.35 -12.16 2.93
N ASP A 152 14.98 -11.27 2.00
CA ASP A 152 15.20 -9.84 2.09
C ASP A 152 13.92 -9.10 2.48
N ILE A 153 12.81 -9.42 1.82
CA ILE A 153 11.47 -8.86 2.07
C ILE A 153 10.48 -10.00 2.22
N VAL A 154 9.65 -9.89 3.26
CA VAL A 154 8.48 -10.74 3.46
C VAL A 154 7.28 -9.82 3.58
N TYR A 155 6.30 -10.00 2.70
CA TYR A 155 5.00 -9.32 2.80
C TYR A 155 4.10 -10.07 3.77
N ASP A 156 3.44 -9.31 4.62
CA ASP A 156 2.43 -9.85 5.53
C ASP A 156 1.17 -8.98 5.51
N TRP A 157 0.00 -9.58 5.61
CA TRP A 157 -1.24 -8.82 5.72
C TRP A 157 -1.36 -8.23 7.13
N LYS A 158 -1.86 -6.99 7.26
CA LYS A 158 -2.14 -6.44 8.59
C LYS A 158 -3.08 -7.36 9.38
N ALA A 159 -2.73 -7.68 10.62
CA ALA A 159 -3.52 -8.57 11.47
C ALA A 159 -4.97 -8.10 11.66
N GLU A 160 -5.17 -6.78 11.74
CA GLU A 160 -6.49 -6.17 11.86
C GLU A 160 -6.93 -5.54 10.55
N MET A 161 -8.12 -5.92 10.09
CA MET A 161 -8.75 -5.39 8.87
C MET A 161 -7.79 -5.31 7.68
N PRO A 162 -7.15 -6.42 7.25
CA PRO A 162 -6.17 -6.42 6.16
C PRO A 162 -6.75 -5.89 4.85
N ILE A 163 -8.04 -6.16 4.63
CA ILE A 163 -8.82 -5.62 3.52
C ILE A 163 -10.04 -4.91 4.08
N GLN A 164 -10.30 -3.71 3.61
CA GLN A 164 -11.48 -2.92 3.91
C GLN A 164 -12.24 -2.65 2.61
N ILE A 165 -13.57 -2.67 2.67
CA ILE A 165 -14.42 -2.50 1.50
C ILE A 165 -15.20 -1.19 1.66
N LYS A 166 -15.23 -0.36 0.62
CA LYS A 166 -16.05 0.85 0.62
C LYS A 166 -17.54 0.48 0.70
N ASP A 167 -18.27 1.18 1.57
CA ASP A 167 -19.71 1.04 1.68
C ASP A 167 -20.41 1.25 0.32
N GLY A 168 -21.27 0.29 -0.03
CA GLY A 168 -22.01 0.31 -1.29
C GLY A 168 -21.24 -0.19 -2.52
N LEU A 169 -20.00 -0.69 -2.38
CA LEU A 169 -19.26 -1.28 -3.50
C LEU A 169 -20.07 -2.40 -4.20
N ASN A 170 -20.73 -3.27 -3.45
CA ASN A 170 -21.55 -4.35 -4.03
C ASN A 170 -22.70 -3.83 -4.90
N ARG A 171 -23.17 -2.60 -4.68
CA ARG A 171 -24.23 -1.98 -5.50
C ARG A 171 -23.70 -1.33 -6.79
N SER A 172 -22.37 -1.23 -6.94
CA SER A 172 -21.73 -0.62 -8.11
C SER A 172 -21.45 -1.60 -9.24
N LEU A 173 -21.62 -2.91 -8.99
CA LEU A 173 -21.45 -3.95 -9.98
C LEU A 173 -22.79 -4.23 -10.68
N PRO A 174 -22.88 -4.06 -12.01
CA PRO A 174 -24.14 -4.22 -12.73
C PRO A 174 -24.55 -5.68 -12.94
N SER A 175 -23.58 -6.55 -13.25
CA SER A 175 -23.84 -7.96 -13.65
C SER A 175 -23.31 -8.98 -12.64
N PHE A 176 -22.58 -8.54 -11.63
CA PHE A 176 -21.92 -9.39 -10.65
C PHE A 176 -22.27 -8.94 -9.24
N GLN A 177 -22.21 -9.87 -8.28
CA GLN A 177 -22.28 -9.56 -6.86
C GLN A 177 -20.99 -10.03 -6.20
N LEU A 178 -20.33 -9.12 -5.48
CA LEU A 178 -19.18 -9.50 -4.67
C LEU A 178 -19.66 -10.27 -3.43
N GLU A 179 -19.33 -11.55 -3.37
CA GLU A 179 -19.71 -12.45 -2.28
C GLU A 179 -18.74 -12.37 -1.11
N GLU A 180 -17.45 -12.59 -1.37
CA GLU A 180 -16.42 -12.66 -0.33
C GLU A 180 -15.10 -12.08 -0.79
N VAL A 181 -14.30 -11.61 0.17
CA VAL A 181 -12.91 -11.19 -0.05
C VAL A 181 -12.02 -11.86 0.98
N LYS A 182 -11.01 -12.60 0.52
CA LYS A 182 -10.04 -13.33 1.35
C LYS A 182 -8.62 -12.84 1.08
N THR A 183 -7.79 -12.89 2.11
CA THR A 183 -6.34 -12.81 1.98
C THR A 183 -5.76 -14.21 1.93
N ASN A 184 -4.68 -14.38 1.19
CA ASN A 184 -3.88 -15.60 1.22
C ASN A 184 -2.40 -15.23 1.05
N TYR A 185 -1.53 -16.22 1.25
CA TYR A 185 -0.10 -16.12 1.00
C TYR A 185 0.29 -17.08 -0.11
N CYS A 186 1.26 -16.68 -0.92
CA CYS A 186 1.88 -17.53 -1.91
C CYS A 186 3.38 -17.25 -1.94
N THR A 187 4.13 -18.19 -2.51
CA THR A 187 5.57 -18.04 -2.76
C THR A 187 5.82 -18.54 -4.17
N SER A 188 6.54 -17.76 -4.96
CA SER A 188 6.88 -18.06 -6.34
C SER A 188 8.34 -18.49 -6.45
N HIS A 189 8.56 -19.63 -7.10
CA HIS A 189 9.91 -20.06 -7.50
C HIS A 189 10.18 -19.57 -8.93
N THR A 190 11.09 -18.63 -9.08
CA THR A 190 11.52 -18.13 -10.38
C THR A 190 12.99 -18.50 -10.63
N ALA A 191 13.49 -18.22 -11.84
CA ALA A 191 14.89 -18.44 -12.17
C ALA A 191 15.85 -17.58 -11.31
N THR A 192 15.37 -16.46 -10.77
CA THR A 192 16.17 -15.50 -9.99
C THR A 192 16.06 -15.67 -8.48
N GLY A 193 15.19 -16.57 -8.00
CA GLY A 193 15.06 -16.84 -6.58
C GLY A 193 13.64 -17.17 -6.12
N LEU A 194 13.47 -17.12 -4.80
CA LEU A 194 12.21 -17.32 -4.10
C LEU A 194 11.62 -15.97 -3.73
N PHE A 195 10.43 -15.65 -4.25
CA PHE A 195 9.74 -14.37 -4.07
C PHE A 195 8.39 -14.57 -3.38
#